data_AF-A0A7S2Q6P8-F1
#
_entry.id   AF-A0A7S2Q6P8-F1
#
_cell.length_a   1.000
_cell.length_b   1.000
_cell.length_c   1.000
_cell.angle_alpha   90.00
_cell.angle_beta   90.00
_cell.angle_gamma   90.00
#
_symmetry.space_group_name_H-M   'P 1'
#
loop_
_entity.id
_entity.type
_entity.pdbx_description
1 polymer ?
#
loop_
_entity_poly.entity_id
_entity_poly.type
_entity_poly.pdbx_seq_one_letter_code
_entity_poly.pdbx_strand_id
1 'polypeptide(L)'
;MARGLSGSSTASEAQGQSTALEAQAPHSEPPHSVERGEAPRSVANVNATRLYAEDLCEEAMRKVSRADDPEEVELVQMELAERIAQARSMIEEGGEKANKRWLDTIVDSSYFEMFFALAIVSNAVIIGVQADLEAKGEVSQSDLSFRVISIIYTAMFTVELGFKLCRDRWAFFFTSTDWHWNWLDTLIVCASLVDVAVEESMVLEDTSTSSTSQIRILRMIRITRLIRIVRVGRIIRFIRALRTLVHQIMSTLKSLAWALLLLMLLIYLFAIFFTQTVSSFLLNGDDSIGVAPESKLLLQTYWSTVPRSMLTLFKAITDGISWDIVVTPLLEIGALPLFMLLIYIAFTELAVLNVLTGAFCQAAIDSANHDQELVAQQILSDKSRYIKQISNMFLAMDSNSTGMVTIKEFQDHLEDENIRAYFEALGLDTSDIWNLFRLMDQDHGACLDMDEFITGCLRLRGNARGIDLAKLNYEHTWFTKRIGKHMRLIEETLERLEQVHAASHAWGCTESKQSQETLERLEQDHAAAHAWGCTE
;
A
#
# COMPACT_ATOMS: atom_id res chain seq x y z
N MET A 1 41.43 -30.13 32.91
CA MET A 1 40.04 -30.33 33.38
C MET A 1 39.17 -30.45 32.13
N ALA A 2 39.02 -31.56 31.41
CA ALA A 2 38.84 -32.98 31.74
C ALA A 2 37.56 -33.29 32.54
N ARG A 3 36.49 -33.65 31.80
CA ARG A 3 35.37 -34.59 32.07
C ARG A 3 34.25 -34.23 31.07
N GLY A 4 33.84 -35.02 30.08
CA GLY A 4 33.88 -36.47 29.92
C GLY A 4 32.53 -37.06 30.35
N LEU A 5 31.76 -37.60 29.39
CA LEU A 5 30.72 -38.65 29.43
C LEU A 5 30.06 -38.63 28.02
N SER A 6 30.25 -39.51 27.02
CA SER A 6 30.44 -40.97 26.85
C SER A 6 29.19 -41.84 27.06
N GLY A 7 28.80 -42.58 26.00
CA GLY A 7 27.95 -43.79 26.02
C GLY A 7 26.99 -43.88 24.82
N SER A 8 27.36 -44.50 23.70
CA SER A 8 27.19 -45.94 23.31
C SER A 8 25.79 -46.21 22.69
N SER A 9 25.63 -46.55 21.40
CA SER A 9 26.05 -47.74 20.61
C SER A 9 25.20 -49.01 20.82
N THR A 10 24.97 -49.72 19.70
CA THR A 10 24.33 -51.05 19.45
C THR A 10 22.80 -51.01 19.27
N ALA A 11 22.14 -51.42 18.16
CA ALA A 11 22.30 -52.46 17.12
C ALA A 11 21.87 -53.89 17.54
N SER A 12 20.70 -54.33 17.04
CA SER A 12 20.30 -55.70 16.58
C SER A 12 18.81 -55.63 16.16
N GLU A 13 18.43 -55.96 14.92
CA GLU A 13 17.88 -57.27 14.47
C GLU A 13 16.57 -57.68 15.17
N ALA A 14 15.51 -58.23 14.56
CA ALA A 14 15.09 -58.53 13.19
C ALA A 14 13.59 -58.95 13.26
N GLN A 15 12.87 -58.82 12.13
CA GLN A 15 11.71 -59.61 11.68
C GLN A 15 10.40 -59.69 12.50
N GLY A 16 9.27 -59.50 11.78
CA GLY A 16 8.06 -60.32 12.01
C GLY A 16 6.70 -59.60 12.05
N GLN A 17 6.10 -59.41 10.86
CA GLN A 17 4.66 -59.52 10.52
C GLN A 17 3.55 -58.83 11.36
N SER A 18 2.80 -57.98 10.64
CA SER A 18 1.32 -57.97 10.49
C SER A 18 0.45 -57.83 11.73
N THR A 19 -0.21 -56.66 11.86
CA THR A 19 -1.69 -56.58 12.04
C THR A 19 -2.17 -55.13 11.85
N ALA A 20 -3.43 -55.01 11.46
CA ALA A 20 -4.11 -53.88 10.84
C ALA A 20 -4.58 -52.75 11.79
N LEU A 21 -5.23 -51.75 11.17
CA LEU A 21 -6.04 -50.63 11.72
C LEU A 21 -5.20 -49.43 12.18
N GLU A 22 -5.52 -48.16 11.90
CA GLU A 22 -6.63 -47.47 11.25
C GLU A 22 -6.16 -46.00 11.16
N ALA A 23 -6.21 -45.38 9.98
CA ALA A 23 -5.95 -43.93 9.85
C ALA A 23 -6.96 -43.33 8.88
N GLN A 24 -7.86 -42.53 9.44
CA GLN A 24 -8.92 -41.80 8.76
C GLN A 24 -8.35 -40.84 7.72
N ALA A 25 -8.71 -41.06 6.45
CA ALA A 25 -8.56 -40.12 5.36
C ALA A 25 -9.64 -39.01 5.44
N PRO A 26 -9.37 -37.79 4.95
CA PRO A 26 -10.40 -36.78 4.80
C PRO A 26 -11.39 -37.24 3.73
N HIS A 27 -12.68 -37.19 4.03
CA HIS A 27 -13.76 -37.45 3.10
C HIS A 27 -13.67 -36.49 1.90
N SER A 28 -13.06 -36.95 0.81
CA SER A 28 -13.35 -36.45 -0.53
C SER A 28 -14.55 -37.24 -1.04
N GLU A 29 -15.70 -36.58 -1.13
CA GLU A 29 -16.85 -37.09 -1.87
C GLU A 29 -16.42 -37.56 -3.27
N PRO A 30 -16.98 -38.67 -3.78
CA PRO A 30 -16.68 -39.12 -5.13
C PRO A 30 -17.16 -38.06 -6.11
N PRO A 31 -16.45 -37.82 -7.23
CA PRO A 31 -16.99 -36.95 -8.25
C PRO A 31 -18.30 -37.57 -8.73
N HIS A 32 -19.37 -36.81 -8.65
CA HIS A 32 -20.65 -37.15 -9.26
C HIS A 32 -20.39 -37.76 -10.62
N SER A 33 -20.92 -38.97 -10.82
CA SER A 33 -21.01 -39.62 -12.11
C SER A 33 -21.47 -38.59 -13.14
N VAL A 34 -20.58 -38.22 -14.06
CA VAL A 34 -20.92 -37.39 -15.20
C VAL A 34 -22.00 -38.15 -15.97
N GLU A 35 -23.24 -37.69 -15.86
CA GLU A 35 -24.32 -38.15 -16.72
C GLU A 35 -23.90 -37.89 -18.17
N ARG A 36 -23.99 -38.93 -18.99
CA ARG A 36 -23.65 -38.89 -20.42
C ARG A 36 -24.57 -37.87 -21.10
N GLY A 37 -24.04 -36.71 -21.47
CA GLY A 37 -24.71 -35.76 -22.39
C GLY A 37 -24.73 -34.28 -22.00
N GLU A 38 -24.32 -33.87 -20.80
CA GLU A 38 -24.33 -32.44 -20.43
C GLU A 38 -22.96 -31.76 -20.58
N ALA A 39 -22.96 -30.55 -21.17
CA ALA A 39 -21.76 -29.74 -21.35
C ALA A 39 -21.18 -29.26 -20.01
N PRO A 40 -19.86 -29.32 -19.79
CA PRO A 40 -19.25 -28.85 -18.54
C PRO A 40 -19.46 -27.35 -18.35
N ARG A 41 -20.10 -26.96 -17.25
CA ARG A 41 -20.44 -25.55 -16.91
C ARG A 41 -19.25 -24.69 -16.46
N SER A 42 -18.04 -25.27 -16.37
CA SER A 42 -16.86 -24.61 -15.78
C SER A 42 -15.57 -25.03 -16.48
N VAL A 43 -14.70 -24.04 -16.71
CA VAL A 43 -13.38 -24.13 -17.37
C VAL A 43 -12.33 -24.91 -16.54
N ALA A 44 -12.70 -25.40 -15.36
CA ALA A 44 -11.75 -25.86 -14.34
C ALA A 44 -10.94 -27.14 -14.69
N ASN A 45 -11.29 -27.89 -15.74
CA ASN A 45 -10.55 -29.10 -16.09
C ASN A 45 -10.41 -29.28 -17.61
N VAL A 46 -9.33 -28.74 -18.18
CA VAL A 46 -8.98 -28.82 -19.60
C VAL A 46 -8.99 -30.26 -20.14
N ASN A 47 -8.61 -31.25 -19.31
CA ASN A 47 -8.66 -32.67 -19.70
C ASN A 47 -10.10 -33.18 -19.82
N ALA A 48 -11.01 -32.76 -18.94
CA ALA A 48 -12.42 -33.12 -19.01
C ALA A 48 -13.11 -32.49 -20.23
N THR A 49 -12.79 -31.23 -20.56
CA THR A 49 -13.32 -30.55 -21.76
C THR A 49 -12.79 -31.19 -23.05
N ARG A 50 -11.54 -31.67 -23.06
CA ARG A 50 -10.97 -32.42 -24.18
C ARG A 50 -11.65 -33.77 -24.39
N LEU A 51 -11.86 -34.52 -23.31
CA LEU A 51 -12.61 -35.79 -23.33
C LEU A 51 -14.06 -35.59 -23.80
N TYR A 52 -14.73 -34.52 -23.36
CA TYR A 52 -16.08 -34.17 -23.82
C TYR A 52 -16.14 -33.85 -25.32
N ALA A 53 -15.13 -33.15 -25.86
CA ALA A 53 -15.05 -32.87 -27.30
C ALA A 53 -14.79 -34.13 -28.15
N GLU A 54 -14.00 -35.08 -27.64
CA GLU A 54 -13.76 -36.38 -28.28
C GLU A 54 -15.06 -37.23 -28.30
N ASP A 55 -15.80 -37.27 -27.19
CA ASP A 55 -17.07 -38.01 -27.08
C ASP A 55 -18.17 -37.43 -27.99
N LEU A 56 -18.26 -36.09 -28.08
CA LEU A 56 -19.14 -35.38 -29.02
C LEU A 56 -18.85 -35.71 -30.49
N CYS A 57 -17.58 -35.80 -30.87
CA CYS A 57 -17.19 -36.19 -32.22
C CYS A 57 -17.60 -37.63 -32.52
N GLU A 58 -17.44 -38.54 -31.56
CA GLU A 58 -17.78 -39.95 -31.75
C GLU A 58 -19.30 -40.15 -31.86
N GLU A 59 -20.09 -39.46 -31.04
CA GLU A 59 -21.56 -39.50 -31.11
C GLU A 59 -22.09 -38.90 -32.43
N ALA A 60 -21.54 -37.78 -32.88
CA ALA A 60 -21.94 -37.17 -34.13
C ALA A 60 -21.53 -38.02 -35.35
N MET A 61 -20.36 -38.65 -35.36
CA MET A 61 -19.98 -39.62 -36.40
C MET A 61 -20.96 -40.80 -36.45
N ARG A 62 -21.44 -41.28 -35.30
CA ARG A 62 -22.50 -42.31 -35.27
C ARG A 62 -23.82 -41.81 -35.86
N LYS A 63 -24.23 -40.56 -35.57
CA LYS A 63 -25.46 -39.98 -36.14
C LYS A 63 -25.35 -39.81 -37.66
N VAL A 64 -24.22 -39.29 -38.16
CA VAL A 64 -23.94 -39.16 -39.59
C VAL A 64 -23.94 -40.52 -40.29
N SER A 65 -23.40 -41.57 -39.65
CA SER A 65 -23.38 -42.93 -40.24
C SER A 65 -24.76 -43.60 -40.34
N ARG A 66 -25.78 -43.06 -39.66
CA ARG A 66 -27.15 -43.60 -39.64
C ARG A 66 -28.16 -42.75 -40.43
N ALA A 67 -27.77 -41.57 -40.87
CA ALA A 67 -28.64 -40.68 -41.64
C ALA A 67 -28.58 -41.05 -43.13
N ASP A 68 -29.73 -41.34 -43.73
CA ASP A 68 -29.87 -41.66 -45.17
C ASP A 68 -30.15 -40.41 -46.02
N ASP A 69 -30.50 -39.27 -45.40
CA ASP A 69 -30.84 -38.00 -46.06
C ASP A 69 -29.65 -37.03 -46.07
N PRO A 70 -29.19 -36.56 -47.25
CA PRO A 70 -28.06 -35.63 -47.36
C PRO A 70 -28.29 -34.27 -46.66
N GLU A 71 -29.52 -33.76 -46.55
CA GLU A 71 -29.78 -32.51 -45.81
C GLU A 71 -29.60 -32.68 -44.29
N GLU A 72 -29.95 -33.84 -43.75
CA GLU A 72 -29.82 -34.16 -42.32
C GLU A 72 -28.33 -34.32 -41.92
N VAL A 73 -27.52 -34.89 -42.82
CA VAL A 73 -26.07 -35.00 -42.63
C VAL A 73 -25.40 -33.63 -42.58
N GLU A 74 -25.81 -32.70 -43.46
CA GLU A 74 -25.24 -31.34 -43.49
C GLU A 74 -25.59 -30.56 -42.21
N LEU A 75 -26.83 -30.69 -41.71
CA LEU A 75 -27.27 -30.07 -40.46
C LEU A 75 -26.45 -30.57 -39.25
N VAL A 76 -26.26 -31.90 -39.13
CA VAL A 76 -25.50 -32.51 -38.04
C VAL A 76 -24.01 -32.13 -38.10
N GLN A 77 -23.44 -32.01 -39.31
CA GLN A 77 -22.06 -31.55 -39.47
C GLN A 77 -21.89 -30.08 -39.06
N MET A 78 -22.86 -29.21 -39.37
CA MET A 78 -22.81 -27.80 -39.01
C MET A 78 -22.93 -27.60 -37.48
N GLU A 79 -23.85 -28.32 -36.82
CA GLU A 79 -24.00 -28.30 -35.35
C GLU A 79 -22.75 -28.84 -34.64
N LEU A 80 -22.14 -29.90 -35.17
CA LEU A 80 -20.89 -30.45 -34.64
C LEU A 80 -19.73 -29.45 -34.77
N ALA A 81 -19.60 -28.78 -35.92
CA ALA A 81 -18.56 -27.80 -36.15
C ALA A 81 -18.65 -26.62 -35.16
N GLU A 82 -19.86 -26.15 -34.86
CA GLU A 82 -20.11 -25.09 -33.88
C GLU A 82 -19.73 -25.53 -32.46
N ARG A 83 -20.14 -26.74 -32.05
CA ARG A 83 -19.82 -27.28 -30.72
C ARG A 83 -18.33 -27.56 -30.53
N ILE A 84 -17.63 -28.03 -31.56
CA ILE A 84 -16.17 -28.18 -31.53
C ILE A 84 -15.47 -26.82 -31.43
N ALA A 85 -15.97 -25.80 -32.14
CA ALA A 85 -15.42 -24.45 -32.06
C ALA A 85 -15.58 -23.86 -30.65
N GLN A 86 -16.74 -24.04 -30.01
CA GLN A 86 -16.98 -23.65 -28.62
C GLN A 86 -16.09 -24.42 -27.63
N ALA A 87 -15.93 -25.73 -27.79
CA ALA A 87 -15.05 -26.51 -26.93
C ALA A 87 -13.58 -26.08 -27.07
N ARG A 88 -13.13 -25.75 -28.29
CA ARG A 88 -11.77 -25.21 -28.52
C ARG A 88 -11.56 -23.85 -27.85
N SER A 89 -12.52 -22.93 -27.94
CA SER A 89 -12.38 -21.61 -27.29
C SER A 89 -12.33 -21.73 -25.76
N MET A 90 -13.11 -22.63 -25.17
CA MET A 90 -13.07 -22.88 -23.72
C MET A 90 -11.73 -23.51 -23.28
N ILE A 91 -11.14 -24.39 -24.10
CA ILE A 91 -9.81 -24.98 -23.84
C ILE A 91 -8.71 -23.90 -23.95
N GLU A 92 -8.77 -23.02 -24.95
CA GLU A 92 -7.83 -21.91 -25.10
C GLU A 92 -7.91 -20.93 -23.92
N GLU A 93 -9.12 -20.53 -23.51
CA GLU A 93 -9.32 -19.68 -22.34
C GLU A 93 -8.86 -20.34 -21.03
N GLY A 94 -9.12 -21.64 -20.88
CA GLY A 94 -8.69 -22.41 -19.71
C GLY A 94 -7.18 -22.56 -19.64
N GLY A 95 -6.54 -22.78 -20.79
CA GLY A 95 -5.09 -22.80 -20.93
C GLY A 95 -4.45 -21.44 -20.60
N GLU A 96 -5.02 -20.33 -21.07
CA GLU A 96 -4.54 -18.99 -20.72
C GLU A 96 -4.68 -18.68 -19.23
N LYS A 97 -5.81 -19.03 -18.61
CA LYS A 97 -6.04 -18.84 -17.16
C LYS A 97 -5.12 -19.71 -16.31
N ALA A 98 -4.89 -20.96 -16.70
CA ALA A 98 -3.94 -21.86 -16.05
C ALA A 98 -2.50 -21.35 -16.20
N ASN A 99 -2.14 -20.83 -17.38
CA ASN A 99 -0.81 -20.28 -17.64
C ASN A 99 -0.52 -19.03 -16.80
N LYS A 100 -1.50 -18.14 -16.66
CA LYS A 100 -1.40 -16.99 -15.77
C LYS A 100 -1.20 -17.43 -14.31
N ARG A 101 -1.98 -18.40 -13.83
CA ARG A 101 -1.95 -18.81 -12.42
C ARG A 101 -0.59 -19.36 -11.96
N TRP A 102 0.12 -20.12 -12.81
CA TRP A 102 1.47 -20.59 -12.44
C TRP A 102 2.53 -19.48 -12.54
N LEU A 103 2.43 -18.60 -13.54
CA LEU A 103 3.32 -17.44 -13.68
C LEU A 103 3.17 -16.50 -12.48
N ASP A 104 1.95 -16.23 -12.06
CA ASP A 104 1.64 -15.43 -10.88
C ASP A 104 2.27 -16.05 -9.63
N THR A 105 2.12 -17.37 -9.46
CA THR A 105 2.70 -18.09 -8.31
C THR A 105 4.23 -18.01 -8.25
N ILE A 106 4.91 -18.03 -9.40
CA ILE A 106 6.37 -17.96 -9.46
C ILE A 106 6.85 -16.52 -9.26
N VAL A 107 6.28 -15.55 -9.98
CA VAL A 107 6.72 -14.15 -9.98
C VAL A 107 6.43 -13.47 -8.64
N ASP A 108 5.30 -13.77 -8.00
CA ASP A 108 4.93 -13.20 -6.69
C ASP A 108 5.56 -13.96 -5.51
N SER A 109 6.35 -15.00 -5.78
CA SER A 109 7.07 -15.72 -4.74
C SER A 109 8.14 -14.84 -4.10
N SER A 110 8.10 -14.69 -2.78
CA SER A 110 9.13 -13.93 -2.04
C SER A 110 10.54 -14.49 -2.25
N TYR A 111 10.68 -15.78 -2.58
CA TYR A 111 11.96 -16.40 -2.91
C TYR A 111 12.51 -15.92 -4.26
N PHE A 112 11.63 -15.76 -5.26
CA PHE A 112 11.98 -15.22 -6.57
C PHE A 112 12.48 -13.77 -6.42
N GLU A 113 11.73 -12.94 -5.69
CA GLU A 113 12.14 -11.55 -5.42
C GLU A 113 13.48 -11.45 -4.68
N MET A 114 13.67 -12.26 -3.62
CA MET A 114 14.91 -12.28 -2.84
C MET A 114 16.11 -12.73 -3.69
N PHE A 115 15.94 -13.73 -4.56
CA PHE A 115 16.99 -14.21 -5.45
C PHE A 115 17.49 -13.09 -6.38
N PHE A 116 16.57 -12.38 -7.06
CA PHE A 116 16.96 -11.30 -7.96
C PHE A 116 17.51 -10.07 -7.23
N ALA A 117 17.03 -9.79 -6.01
CA ALA A 117 17.62 -8.76 -5.17
C ALA A 117 19.08 -9.08 -4.83
N LEU A 118 19.39 -10.32 -4.43
CA LEU A 118 20.76 -10.77 -4.16
C LEU A 118 21.63 -10.79 -5.43
N ALA A 119 21.07 -11.16 -6.58
CA ALA A 119 21.75 -11.12 -7.87
C ALA A 119 22.18 -9.69 -8.24
N ILE A 120 21.38 -8.68 -7.92
CA ILE A 120 21.73 -7.26 -8.18
C ILE A 120 22.85 -6.79 -7.29
N VAL A 121 22.78 -7.09 -5.98
CA VAL A 121 23.83 -6.70 -5.04
C VAL A 121 25.16 -7.36 -5.42
N SER A 122 25.14 -8.66 -5.74
CA SER A 122 26.35 -9.36 -6.19
C SER A 122 26.90 -8.81 -7.51
N ASN A 123 26.04 -8.51 -8.49
CA ASN A 123 26.45 -7.87 -9.75
C ASN A 123 27.08 -6.48 -9.50
N ALA A 124 26.51 -5.68 -8.61
CA ALA A 124 27.07 -4.37 -8.26
C ALA A 124 28.45 -4.47 -7.60
N VAL A 125 28.65 -5.44 -6.69
CA VAL A 125 29.96 -5.71 -6.08
C VAL A 125 30.98 -6.12 -7.14
N ILE A 126 30.62 -6.99 -8.07
CA ILE A 126 31.51 -7.45 -9.15
C ILE A 126 31.90 -6.29 -10.07
N ILE A 127 30.95 -5.42 -10.44
CA ILE A 127 31.24 -4.20 -11.21
C ILE A 127 32.24 -3.30 -10.46
N GLY A 128 32.10 -3.17 -9.14
CA GLY A 128 33.03 -2.43 -8.29
C GLY A 128 34.44 -3.03 -8.25
N VAL A 129 34.54 -4.35 -8.06
CA VAL A 129 35.83 -5.07 -8.07
C VAL A 129 36.51 -4.97 -9.44
N GLN A 130 35.76 -5.16 -10.53
CA GLN A 130 36.28 -5.00 -11.88
C GLN A 130 36.83 -3.59 -12.10
N ALA A 131 36.11 -2.55 -11.66
CA ALA A 131 36.57 -1.17 -11.80
C ALA A 131 37.87 -0.89 -11.02
N ASP A 132 38.03 -1.45 -9.82
CA ASP A 132 39.25 -1.31 -9.01
C ASP A 132 40.45 -2.04 -9.65
N LEU A 133 40.25 -3.26 -10.15
CA LEU A 133 41.30 -4.02 -10.84
C LEU A 133 41.71 -3.40 -12.18
N GLU A 134 40.74 -2.86 -12.93
CA GLU A 134 41.00 -2.07 -14.15
C GLU A 134 41.82 -0.80 -13.82
N ALA A 135 41.51 -0.11 -12.71
CA ALA A 135 42.23 1.09 -12.28
C ALA A 135 43.67 0.80 -11.84
N LYS A 136 43.92 -0.37 -11.22
CA LYS A 136 45.26 -0.84 -10.85
C LYS A 136 46.06 -1.38 -12.04
N GLY A 137 45.42 -1.60 -13.19
CA GLY A 137 46.04 -2.17 -14.39
C GLY A 137 46.34 -3.67 -14.28
N GLU A 138 45.81 -4.35 -13.26
CA GLU A 138 45.99 -5.80 -13.05
C GLU A 138 45.13 -6.62 -14.02
N VAL A 139 44.01 -6.05 -14.47
CA VAL A 139 43.04 -6.70 -15.35
C VAL A 139 42.81 -5.80 -16.57
N SER A 140 42.90 -6.41 -17.76
CA SER A 140 42.54 -5.73 -19.01
C SER A 140 41.03 -5.56 -19.10
N GLN A 141 40.56 -4.48 -19.71
CA GLN A 141 39.13 -4.17 -19.85
C GLN A 141 38.28 -5.28 -20.50
N SER A 142 38.92 -6.19 -21.23
CA SER A 142 38.33 -7.31 -21.96
C SER A 142 38.68 -8.68 -21.36
N ASP A 143 38.93 -8.75 -20.05
CA ASP A 143 39.16 -10.04 -19.40
C ASP A 143 37.94 -10.97 -19.57
N LEU A 144 38.22 -12.16 -20.09
CA LEU A 144 37.24 -13.19 -20.42
C LEU A 144 36.36 -13.53 -19.20
N SER A 145 36.95 -13.54 -18.00
CA SER A 145 36.25 -13.92 -16.78
C SER A 145 35.11 -12.94 -16.45
N PHE A 146 35.41 -11.63 -16.43
CA PHE A 146 34.42 -10.59 -16.16
C PHE A 146 33.39 -10.49 -17.28
N ARG A 147 33.79 -10.71 -18.53
CA ARG A 147 32.86 -10.74 -19.68
C ARG A 147 31.82 -11.85 -19.53
N VAL A 148 32.26 -13.08 -19.26
CA VAL A 148 31.35 -14.23 -19.08
C VAL A 148 30.37 -13.98 -17.92
N ILE A 149 30.86 -13.44 -16.81
CA ILE A 149 30.02 -13.08 -15.66
C ILE A 149 28.98 -12.02 -16.04
N SER A 150 29.37 -10.98 -16.78
CA SER A 150 28.46 -9.92 -17.26
C SER A 150 27.36 -10.47 -18.17
N ILE A 151 27.69 -11.42 -19.05
CA ILE A 151 26.72 -12.11 -19.92
C ILE A 151 25.73 -12.93 -19.08
N ILE A 152 26.20 -13.68 -18.09
CA ILE A 152 25.35 -14.48 -17.20
C ILE A 152 24.34 -13.59 -16.48
N TYR A 153 24.79 -12.49 -15.86
CA TYR A 153 23.88 -11.55 -15.21
C TYR A 153 22.91 -10.92 -16.20
N THR A 154 23.38 -10.50 -17.37
CA THR A 154 22.52 -9.91 -18.41
C THR A 154 21.43 -10.89 -18.82
N ALA A 155 21.77 -12.16 -19.10
CA ALA A 155 20.82 -13.20 -19.44
C ALA A 155 19.81 -13.45 -18.30
N MET A 156 20.29 -13.53 -17.05
CA MET A 156 19.45 -13.72 -15.87
C MET A 156 18.41 -12.60 -15.74
N PHE A 157 18.80 -11.34 -15.90
CA PHE A 157 17.88 -10.20 -15.84
C PHE A 157 16.96 -10.08 -17.05
N THR A 158 17.40 -10.51 -18.24
CA THR A 158 16.53 -10.62 -19.40
C THR A 158 15.42 -11.65 -19.17
N VAL A 159 15.75 -12.78 -18.53
CA VAL A 159 14.76 -13.80 -18.15
C VAL A 159 13.79 -13.26 -17.10
N GLU A 160 14.27 -12.54 -16.08
CA GLU A 160 13.41 -11.87 -15.08
C GLU A 160 12.37 -10.96 -15.75
N LEU A 161 12.85 -10.07 -16.63
CA LEU A 161 11.99 -9.14 -17.36
C LEU A 161 11.02 -9.88 -18.28
N GLY A 162 11.47 -10.96 -18.92
CA GLY A 162 10.64 -11.84 -19.73
C GLY A 162 9.46 -12.41 -18.94
N PHE A 163 9.70 -12.97 -17.75
CA PHE A 163 8.63 -13.48 -16.90
C PHE A 163 7.61 -12.40 -16.50
N LYS A 164 8.09 -11.21 -16.12
CA LYS A 164 7.22 -10.07 -15.77
C LYS A 164 6.41 -9.58 -16.96
N LEU A 165 7.01 -9.51 -18.14
CA LEU A 165 6.33 -9.12 -19.37
C LEU A 165 5.31 -10.17 -19.82
N CYS A 166 5.60 -11.46 -19.65
CA CYS A 166 4.64 -12.53 -19.94
C CYS A 166 3.43 -12.51 -19.00
N ARG A 167 3.62 -12.17 -17.72
CA ARG A 167 2.55 -12.02 -16.73
C ARG A 167 1.61 -10.86 -17.09
N ASP A 168 2.17 -9.66 -17.20
CA ASP A 168 1.38 -8.42 -17.28
C ASP A 168 1.13 -7.95 -18.73
N ARG A 169 1.83 -8.51 -19.72
CA ARG A 169 1.73 -8.17 -21.16
C ARG A 169 1.77 -6.65 -21.38
N TRP A 170 0.74 -6.10 -22.02
CA TRP A 170 0.62 -4.65 -22.27
C TRP A 170 0.26 -3.87 -21.00
N ALA A 171 -0.38 -4.51 -20.01
CA ALA A 171 -0.70 -3.88 -18.73
C ALA A 171 0.57 -3.56 -17.92
N PHE A 172 1.68 -4.25 -18.19
CA PHE A 172 3.00 -4.02 -17.59
C PHE A 172 3.45 -2.55 -17.71
N PHE A 173 3.20 -1.94 -18.88
CA PHE A 173 3.70 -0.61 -19.23
C PHE A 173 2.71 0.53 -18.99
N PHE A 174 1.40 0.25 -18.97
CA PHE A 174 0.38 1.30 -18.97
C PHE A 174 -0.61 1.25 -17.80
N THR A 175 -0.77 0.09 -17.17
CA THR A 175 -1.87 -0.11 -16.20
C THR A 175 -1.36 -0.54 -14.81
N SER A 176 -0.09 -0.98 -14.71
CA SER A 176 0.53 -1.31 -13.43
C SER A 176 0.73 -0.06 -12.57
N THR A 177 0.50 -0.19 -11.25
CA THR A 177 0.77 0.86 -10.25
C THR A 177 2.21 1.36 -10.31
N ASP A 178 3.15 0.51 -10.73
CA ASP A 178 4.59 0.78 -10.79
C ASP A 178 5.13 0.94 -12.24
N TRP A 179 4.28 1.35 -13.19
CA TRP A 179 4.63 1.39 -14.62
C TRP A 179 5.92 2.18 -14.95
N HIS A 180 6.23 3.24 -14.22
CA HIS A 180 7.48 4.01 -14.39
C HIS A 180 8.73 3.17 -14.10
N TRP A 181 8.67 2.31 -13.08
CA TRP A 181 9.78 1.44 -12.67
C TRP A 181 9.96 0.29 -13.64
N ASN A 182 8.87 -0.19 -14.23
CA ASN A 182 8.86 -1.20 -15.28
C ASN A 182 9.55 -0.69 -16.57
N TRP A 183 9.30 0.56 -16.94
CA TRP A 183 10.04 1.22 -18.03
C TRP A 183 11.52 1.37 -17.74
N LEU A 184 11.87 1.80 -16.53
CA LEU A 184 13.27 1.89 -16.11
C LEU A 184 13.97 0.54 -16.23
N ASP A 185 13.39 -0.54 -15.67
CA ASP A 185 14.00 -1.86 -15.73
C ASP A 185 14.16 -2.36 -17.17
N THR A 186 13.14 -2.16 -18.01
CA THR A 186 13.17 -2.47 -19.44
C THR A 186 14.31 -1.73 -20.15
N LEU A 187 14.42 -0.42 -19.91
CA LEU A 187 15.49 0.40 -20.48
C LEU A 187 16.87 -0.09 -20.04
N ILE A 188 17.05 -0.43 -18.76
CA ILE A 188 18.33 -0.90 -18.24
C ILE A 188 18.68 -2.28 -18.83
N VAL A 189 17.73 -3.21 -18.96
CA VAL A 189 17.94 -4.52 -19.61
C VAL A 189 18.30 -4.34 -21.09
N CYS A 190 17.57 -3.51 -21.83
CA CYS A 190 17.89 -3.20 -23.22
C CYS A 190 19.28 -2.56 -23.37
N ALA A 191 19.63 -1.59 -22.53
CA ALA A 191 20.97 -1.00 -22.51
C ALA A 191 22.05 -2.04 -22.21
N SER A 192 21.76 -3.01 -21.33
CA SER A 192 22.69 -4.09 -21.00
C SER A 192 22.89 -5.07 -22.15
N LEU A 193 21.84 -5.37 -22.92
CA LEU A 193 21.94 -6.18 -24.13
C LEU A 193 22.74 -5.47 -25.23
N VAL A 194 22.53 -4.16 -25.39
CA VAL A 194 23.33 -3.34 -26.33
C VAL A 194 24.79 -3.33 -25.92
N ASP A 195 25.09 -3.18 -24.63
CA ASP A 195 26.47 -3.21 -24.11
C ASP A 195 27.18 -4.54 -24.45
N VAL A 196 26.52 -5.67 -24.18
CA VAL A 196 27.05 -7.00 -24.55
C VAL A 196 27.20 -7.14 -26.07
N ALA A 197 26.22 -6.70 -26.86
CA ALA A 197 26.29 -6.79 -28.32
C ALA A 197 27.43 -5.95 -28.91
N VAL A 198 27.66 -4.75 -28.37
CA VAL A 198 28.78 -3.88 -28.74
C VAL A 198 30.11 -4.52 -28.39
N GLU A 199 30.25 -5.07 -27.17
CA GLU A 199 31.46 -5.74 -26.71
C GLU A 199 31.81 -6.96 -27.57
N GLU A 200 30.82 -7.79 -27.95
CA GLU A 200 31.02 -8.94 -28.85
C GLU A 200 31.37 -8.51 -30.28
N SER A 201 30.72 -7.45 -30.80
CA SER A 201 31.03 -6.94 -32.14
C SER A 201 32.45 -6.39 -32.26
N MET A 202 32.99 -5.81 -31.17
CA MET A 202 34.35 -5.28 -31.12
C MET A 202 35.40 -6.40 -31.14
N VAL A 203 35.10 -7.56 -30.58
CA VAL A 203 36.01 -8.73 -30.55
C VAL A 203 36.05 -9.42 -31.92
N LEU A 204 34.95 -9.38 -32.68
CA LEU A 204 34.87 -9.99 -34.01
C LEU A 204 35.50 -9.14 -35.13
N GLU A 205 35.66 -7.83 -34.93
CA GLU A 205 36.16 -6.89 -35.95
C GLU A 205 37.70 -6.82 -36.05
N ASP A 206 38.43 -7.63 -35.27
CA ASP A 206 39.90 -7.65 -35.20
C ASP A 206 40.62 -8.03 -36.52
N THR A 207 39.88 -8.29 -37.62
CA THR A 207 40.47 -8.80 -38.86
C THR A 207 40.51 -7.81 -40.03
N SER A 208 39.75 -6.70 -40.07
CA SER A 208 39.86 -5.79 -41.22
C SER A 208 39.11 -4.45 -41.10
N THR A 209 39.87 -3.34 -41.24
CA THR A 209 39.52 -2.01 -41.82
C THR A 209 39.32 -0.76 -40.94
N SER A 210 40.09 0.27 -41.35
CA SER A 210 39.85 1.74 -41.27
C SER A 210 40.09 2.50 -39.95
N SER A 211 40.97 3.50 -40.03
CA SER A 211 41.37 4.43 -38.96
C SER A 211 40.23 5.32 -38.41
N THR A 212 39.13 5.48 -39.14
CA THR A 212 37.89 6.14 -38.65
C THR A 212 37.10 5.27 -37.67
N SER A 213 37.31 3.95 -37.68
CA SER A 213 36.73 3.02 -36.70
C SER A 213 37.31 3.24 -35.30
N GLN A 214 38.62 3.51 -35.20
CA GLN A 214 39.32 3.62 -33.91
C GLN A 214 38.78 4.75 -33.00
N ILE A 215 38.40 5.90 -33.54
CA ILE A 215 37.80 7.01 -32.76
C ILE A 215 36.38 6.66 -32.29
N ARG A 216 35.61 5.92 -33.10
CA ARG A 216 34.27 5.45 -32.72
C ARG A 216 34.36 4.38 -31.64
N ILE A 217 35.29 3.44 -31.78
CA ILE A 217 35.58 2.38 -30.80
C ILE A 217 35.96 2.99 -29.45
N LEU A 218 36.87 3.97 -29.40
CA LEU A 218 37.25 4.64 -28.15
C LEU A 218 36.09 5.40 -27.48
N ARG A 219 35.14 5.93 -28.28
CA ARG A 219 33.94 6.58 -27.75
C ARG A 219 32.92 5.56 -27.23
N MET A 220 32.76 4.42 -27.92
CA MET A 220 31.91 3.31 -27.48
C MET A 220 32.40 2.69 -26.18
N ILE A 221 33.72 2.50 -26.02
CA ILE A 221 34.34 2.00 -24.77
C ILE A 221 34.04 2.91 -23.57
N ARG A 222 33.87 4.22 -23.78
CA ARG A 222 33.49 5.15 -22.70
C ARG A 222 32.00 5.05 -22.37
N ILE A 223 31.16 4.81 -23.37
CA ILE A 223 29.70 4.70 -23.19
C ILE A 223 29.34 3.39 -22.48
N THR A 224 29.99 2.28 -22.84
CA THR A 224 29.79 0.97 -22.18
C THR A 224 30.05 1.05 -20.66
N ARG A 225 31.07 1.81 -20.23
CA ARG A 225 31.31 2.10 -18.80
C ARG A 225 30.14 2.77 -18.09
N LEU A 226 29.47 3.73 -18.74
CA LEU A 226 28.31 4.41 -18.15
C LEU A 226 27.11 3.47 -18.02
N ILE A 227 26.91 2.59 -19.01
CA ILE A 227 25.84 1.59 -18.97
C ILE A 227 26.02 0.65 -17.77
N ARG A 228 27.26 0.25 -17.44
CA ARG A 228 27.55 -0.57 -16.25
C ARG A 228 27.07 0.08 -14.95
N ILE A 229 27.26 1.40 -14.79
CA ILE A 229 26.82 2.15 -13.59
C ILE A 229 25.29 2.18 -13.51
N VAL A 230 24.62 2.40 -14.64
CA VAL A 230 23.15 2.44 -14.71
C VAL A 230 22.53 1.12 -14.24
N ARG A 231 23.20 -0.03 -14.42
CA ARG A 231 22.74 -1.34 -13.90
C ARG A 231 22.63 -1.38 -12.37
N VAL A 232 23.48 -0.65 -11.64
CA VAL A 232 23.43 -0.56 -10.17
C VAL A 232 22.13 0.11 -9.72
N GLY A 233 21.59 1.04 -10.52
CA GLY A 233 20.32 1.71 -10.28
C GLY A 233 19.12 0.76 -10.15
N ARG A 234 19.24 -0.49 -10.62
CA ARG A 234 18.20 -1.52 -10.42
C ARG A 234 17.89 -1.78 -8.95
N ILE A 235 18.82 -1.54 -8.02
CA ILE A 235 18.55 -1.74 -6.58
C ILE A 235 17.39 -0.89 -6.06
N ILE A 236 17.17 0.28 -6.67
CA ILE A 236 16.13 1.24 -6.29
C ILE A 236 14.73 0.64 -6.45
N ARG A 237 14.52 -0.28 -7.41
CA ARG A 237 13.21 -0.88 -7.66
C ARG A 237 12.80 -1.93 -6.64
N PHE A 238 13.76 -2.62 -6.00
CA PHE A 238 13.47 -3.67 -5.02
C PHE A 238 13.26 -3.13 -3.61
N ILE A 239 13.98 -2.06 -3.26
CA ILE A 239 13.93 -1.51 -1.91
C ILE A 239 12.83 -0.45 -1.88
N ARG A 240 11.65 -0.81 -1.38
CA ARG A 240 10.51 0.11 -1.23
C ARG A 240 10.91 1.41 -0.53
N ALA A 241 11.71 1.34 0.52
CA ALA A 241 12.21 2.52 1.24
C ALA A 241 13.02 3.45 0.32
N LEU A 242 13.90 2.89 -0.52
CA LEU A 242 14.73 3.66 -1.45
C LEU A 242 13.88 4.29 -2.56
N ARG A 243 12.89 3.57 -3.07
CA ARG A 243 11.89 4.09 -4.03
C ARG A 243 11.14 5.29 -3.46
N THR A 244 10.67 5.20 -2.22
CA THR A 244 9.98 6.31 -1.54
C THR A 244 10.91 7.52 -1.37
N LEU A 245 12.16 7.31 -0.96
CA LEU A 245 13.15 8.40 -0.85
C LEU A 245 13.43 9.05 -2.21
N VAL A 246 13.62 8.27 -3.27
CA VAL A 246 13.83 8.82 -4.62
C VAL A 246 12.62 9.60 -5.10
N HIS A 247 11.40 9.11 -4.82
CA HIS A 247 10.19 9.85 -5.14
C HIS A 247 10.12 11.21 -4.41
N GLN A 248 10.48 11.25 -3.12
CA GLN A 248 10.55 12.49 -2.34
C GLN A 248 11.63 13.45 -2.87
N ILE A 249 12.79 12.94 -3.25
CA ILE A 249 13.86 13.73 -3.88
C ILE A 249 13.38 14.31 -5.22
N MET A 250 12.74 13.51 -6.07
CA MET A 250 12.24 13.99 -7.36
C MET A 250 11.12 15.03 -7.21
N SER A 251 10.25 14.86 -6.21
CA SER A 251 9.20 15.83 -5.88
C SER A 251 9.80 17.18 -5.47
N THR A 252 10.81 17.18 -4.59
CA THR A 252 11.49 18.40 -4.13
C THR A 252 12.42 19.01 -5.19
N LEU A 253 12.99 18.22 -6.10
CA LEU A 253 13.78 18.73 -7.22
C LEU A 253 12.93 19.57 -8.17
N LYS A 254 11.64 19.24 -8.36
CA LYS A 254 10.74 20.00 -9.23
C LYS A 254 10.55 21.44 -8.73
N SER A 255 10.40 21.65 -7.44
CA SER A 255 10.30 23.00 -6.85
C SER A 255 11.65 23.73 -6.87
N LEU A 256 12.75 23.00 -6.63
CA LEU A 256 14.10 23.55 -6.64
C LEU A 256 14.59 23.94 -8.05
N ALA A 257 14.11 23.28 -9.11
CA ALA A 257 14.56 23.49 -10.49
C ALA A 257 14.49 24.97 -10.93
N TRP A 258 13.42 25.67 -10.54
CA TRP A 258 13.26 27.09 -10.87
C TRP A 258 14.25 27.99 -10.13
N ALA A 259 14.54 27.69 -8.86
CA ALA A 259 15.51 28.43 -8.08
C ALA A 259 16.95 28.17 -8.58
N LEU A 260 17.28 26.93 -8.96
CA LEU A 260 18.55 26.61 -9.63
C LEU A 260 18.68 27.30 -10.99
N LEU A 261 17.60 27.37 -11.77
CA LEU A 261 17.60 28.08 -13.05
C LEU A 261 17.89 29.58 -12.85
N LEU A 262 17.28 30.20 -11.83
CA LEU A 262 17.55 31.59 -11.47
C LEU A 262 19.02 31.80 -11.03
N LEU A 263 19.56 30.90 -10.21
CA LEU A 263 20.97 30.92 -9.82
C LEU A 263 21.91 30.77 -11.03
N MET A 264 21.60 29.84 -11.94
CA MET A 264 22.37 29.65 -13.18
C MET A 264 22.33 30.88 -14.08
N LEU A 265 21.18 31.55 -14.19
CA LEU A 265 21.03 32.80 -14.92
C LEU A 265 21.88 33.92 -14.29
N LEU A 266 21.87 34.05 -12.96
CA LEU A 266 22.70 35.00 -12.23
C LEU A 266 24.19 34.75 -12.50
N ILE A 267 24.65 33.49 -12.36
CA ILE A 267 26.03 33.09 -12.65
C ILE A 267 26.40 33.44 -14.09
N TYR A 268 25.51 33.18 -15.05
CA TYR A 268 25.74 33.48 -16.47
C TYR A 268 25.92 34.99 -16.73
N LEU A 269 25.09 35.84 -16.12
CA LEU A 269 25.19 37.30 -16.29
C LEU A 269 26.53 37.84 -15.77
N PHE A 270 26.93 37.46 -14.56
CA PHE A 270 28.23 37.87 -14.00
C PHE A 270 29.41 37.24 -14.77
N ALA A 271 29.28 35.99 -15.24
CA ALA A 271 30.31 35.34 -16.04
C ALA A 271 30.59 36.10 -17.35
N ILE A 272 29.55 36.60 -18.03
CA ILE A 272 29.73 37.45 -19.21
C ILE A 272 30.49 38.73 -18.84
N PHE A 273 30.06 39.41 -17.77
CA PHE A 273 30.71 40.65 -17.30
C PHE A 273 32.21 40.46 -17.05
N PHE A 274 32.61 39.43 -16.29
CA PHE A 274 34.02 39.17 -16.00
C PHE A 274 34.78 38.75 -17.26
N THR A 275 34.22 37.87 -18.09
CA THR A 275 34.86 37.43 -19.34
C THR A 275 35.12 38.61 -20.27
N GLN A 276 34.15 39.52 -20.43
CA GLN A 276 34.29 40.71 -21.26
C GLN A 276 35.31 41.69 -20.68
N THR A 277 35.33 41.88 -19.36
CA THR A 277 36.27 42.79 -18.69
C THR A 277 37.70 42.28 -18.75
N VAL A 278 37.92 40.98 -18.51
CA VAL A 278 39.24 40.35 -18.63
C VAL A 278 39.68 40.30 -20.09
N SER A 279 38.78 39.96 -21.03
CA SER A 279 39.12 39.94 -22.45
C SER A 279 39.47 41.33 -22.97
N SER A 280 38.78 42.39 -22.54
CA SER A 280 39.11 43.75 -22.95
C SER A 280 40.42 44.22 -22.35
N PHE A 281 40.71 43.87 -21.10
CA PHE A 281 42.01 44.14 -20.46
C PHE A 281 43.17 43.41 -21.15
N LEU A 282 43.00 42.14 -21.51
CA LEU A 282 44.04 41.35 -22.19
C LEU A 282 44.28 41.81 -23.64
N LEU A 283 43.27 42.35 -24.33
CA LEU A 283 43.40 42.85 -25.71
C LEU A 283 43.91 44.29 -25.78
N ASN A 284 43.54 45.14 -24.83
CA ASN A 284 43.92 46.56 -24.80
C ASN A 284 45.13 46.85 -23.90
N GLY A 285 45.57 45.87 -23.10
CA GLY A 285 46.73 46.00 -22.24
C GLY A 285 47.99 46.17 -23.07
N ASP A 286 48.57 47.36 -23.04
CA ASP A 286 49.90 47.62 -23.57
C ASP A 286 50.89 46.77 -22.75
N ASP A 287 51.77 45.98 -23.40
CA ASP A 287 52.75 45.13 -22.73
C ASP A 287 53.76 45.92 -21.85
N SER A 288 53.65 47.26 -21.86
CA SER A 288 54.36 48.22 -21.03
C SER A 288 53.81 48.37 -19.60
N ILE A 289 52.55 47.98 -19.33
CA ILE A 289 51.96 47.98 -17.99
C ILE A 289 52.45 46.70 -17.29
N GLY A 290 53.35 46.84 -16.32
CA GLY A 290 54.09 45.77 -15.62
C GLY A 290 53.27 44.78 -14.79
N VAL A 291 52.18 44.27 -15.36
CA VAL A 291 51.38 43.15 -14.87
C VAL A 291 52.25 41.90 -14.82
N ALA A 292 52.27 41.22 -13.68
CA ALA A 292 53.05 40.00 -13.51
C ALA A 292 52.58 38.93 -14.53
N PRO A 293 53.52 38.18 -15.16
CA PRO A 293 53.16 37.10 -16.08
C PRO A 293 52.23 36.05 -15.46
N GLU A 294 52.38 35.83 -14.15
CA GLU A 294 51.54 34.95 -13.34
C GLU A 294 50.09 35.44 -13.29
N SER A 295 49.86 36.72 -13.06
CA SER A 295 48.51 37.32 -13.03
C SER A 295 47.81 37.20 -14.38
N LYS A 296 48.51 37.41 -15.51
CA LYS A 296 47.95 37.16 -16.85
C LYS A 296 47.51 35.70 -17.04
N LEU A 297 48.33 34.75 -16.57
CA LEU A 297 48.02 33.31 -16.65
C LEU A 297 46.79 32.95 -15.80
N LEU A 298 46.68 33.49 -14.58
CA LEU A 298 45.52 33.27 -13.71
C LEU A 298 44.25 33.88 -14.32
N LEU A 299 44.33 35.09 -14.89
CA LEU A 299 43.22 35.70 -15.63
C LEU A 299 42.74 34.82 -16.79
N GLN A 300 43.66 34.26 -17.58
CA GLN A 300 43.31 33.35 -18.67
C GLN A 300 42.80 31.99 -18.17
N THR A 301 43.25 31.53 -17.01
CA THR A 301 42.81 30.24 -16.46
C THR A 301 41.36 30.32 -15.96
N TYR A 302 41.01 31.39 -15.23
CA TYR A 302 39.72 31.52 -14.57
C TYR A 302 38.65 32.25 -15.38
N TRP A 303 39.05 33.19 -16.23
CA TRP A 303 38.13 34.16 -16.84
C TRP A 303 38.16 34.22 -18.37
N SER A 304 38.90 33.34 -19.04
CA SER A 304 39.09 33.42 -20.51
C SER A 304 37.83 33.19 -21.34
N THR A 305 36.90 32.37 -20.85
CA THR A 305 35.69 31.98 -21.58
C THR A 305 34.49 31.98 -20.65
N VAL A 306 33.29 32.24 -21.19
CA VAL A 306 32.06 32.27 -20.39
C VAL A 306 31.86 30.99 -19.56
N PRO A 307 32.02 29.76 -20.11
CA PRO A 307 31.87 28.54 -19.30
C PRO A 307 32.91 28.42 -18.17
N ARG A 308 34.15 28.88 -18.39
CA ARG A 308 35.18 28.91 -17.34
C ARG A 308 34.83 29.92 -16.26
N SER A 309 34.43 31.13 -16.65
CA SER A 309 33.97 32.17 -15.72
C SER A 309 32.75 31.71 -14.91
N MET A 310 31.78 31.03 -15.53
CA MET A 310 30.65 30.42 -14.83
C MET A 310 31.11 29.39 -13.80
N LEU A 311 32.04 28.48 -14.18
CA LEU A 311 32.59 27.48 -13.28
C LEU A 311 33.39 28.12 -12.14
N THR A 312 34.17 29.16 -12.42
CA THR A 312 34.93 29.91 -11.41
C THR A 312 34.00 30.57 -10.40
N LEU A 313 32.94 31.25 -10.86
CA LEU A 313 31.93 31.85 -9.98
C LEU A 313 31.19 30.80 -9.16
N PHE A 314 30.81 29.67 -9.77
CA PHE A 314 30.21 28.55 -9.05
C PHE A 314 31.15 27.97 -7.97
N LYS A 315 32.44 27.77 -8.30
CA LYS A 315 33.45 27.31 -7.33
C LYS A 315 33.65 28.31 -6.19
N ALA A 316 33.56 29.60 -6.46
CA ALA A 316 33.74 30.64 -5.44
C ALA A 316 32.61 30.66 -4.40
N ILE A 317 31.36 30.34 -4.77
CA ILE A 317 30.20 30.30 -3.86
C ILE A 317 29.96 28.93 -3.20
N THR A 318 30.66 27.88 -3.67
CA THR A 318 30.52 26.50 -3.16
C THR A 318 31.76 26.02 -2.41
N ASP A 319 32.64 26.95 -2.03
CA ASP A 319 33.94 26.66 -1.41
C ASP A 319 34.85 25.70 -2.22
N GLY A 320 34.66 25.64 -3.54
CA GLY A 320 35.50 24.84 -4.44
C GLY A 320 36.88 25.47 -4.69
N ILE A 321 36.96 26.80 -4.64
CA ILE A 321 38.22 27.59 -4.63
C ILE A 321 38.01 28.79 -3.70
N SER A 322 39.07 29.20 -2.99
CA SER A 322 39.00 30.44 -2.21
C SER A 322 38.81 31.63 -3.15
N TRP A 323 37.84 32.49 -2.83
CA TRP A 323 37.56 33.70 -3.61
C TRP A 323 38.78 34.64 -3.70
N ASP A 324 39.67 34.60 -2.71
CA ASP A 324 40.92 35.38 -2.65
C ASP A 324 41.84 35.09 -3.85
N ILE A 325 41.97 33.82 -4.23
CA ILE A 325 42.78 33.36 -5.37
C ILE A 325 42.27 33.98 -6.67
N VAL A 326 40.96 34.15 -6.77
CA VAL A 326 40.31 34.64 -7.99
C VAL A 326 40.24 36.17 -8.03
N VAL A 327 40.17 36.81 -6.86
CA VAL A 327 40.21 38.27 -6.70
C VAL A 327 41.60 38.84 -6.99
N THR A 328 42.66 38.16 -6.52
CA THR A 328 44.05 38.63 -6.65
C THR A 328 44.40 39.13 -8.06
N PRO A 329 44.17 38.35 -9.15
CA PRO A 329 44.44 38.82 -10.51
C PRO A 329 43.48 39.89 -11.02
N LEU A 330 42.27 40.02 -10.45
CA LEU A 330 41.29 41.06 -10.82
C LEU A 330 41.66 42.43 -10.26
N LEU A 331 42.41 42.49 -9.15
CA LEU A 331 42.89 43.74 -8.55
C LEU A 331 43.78 44.54 -9.51
N GLU A 332 44.50 43.87 -10.40
CA GLU A 332 45.38 44.50 -11.39
C GLU A 332 44.61 45.14 -12.55
N ILE A 333 43.35 44.75 -12.77
CA ILE A 333 42.46 45.33 -13.79
C ILE A 333 41.81 46.61 -13.27
N GLY A 334 41.42 46.62 -11.99
CA GLY A 334 40.85 47.79 -11.33
C GLY A 334 39.83 47.46 -10.25
N ALA A 335 39.28 48.50 -9.61
CA ALA A 335 38.36 48.35 -8.49
C ALA A 335 36.95 47.87 -8.89
N LEU A 336 36.52 48.11 -10.13
CA LEU A 336 35.16 47.75 -10.58
C LEU A 336 34.94 46.22 -10.62
N PRO A 337 35.82 45.39 -11.22
CA PRO A 337 35.71 43.92 -11.15
C PRO A 337 35.73 43.38 -9.72
N LEU A 338 36.57 43.93 -8.85
CA LEU A 338 36.61 43.58 -7.44
C LEU A 338 35.25 43.81 -6.78
N PHE A 339 34.70 45.02 -6.90
CA PHE A 339 33.43 45.38 -6.30
C PHE A 339 32.28 44.51 -6.80
N MET A 340 32.24 44.24 -8.11
CA MET A 340 31.24 43.36 -8.71
C MET A 340 31.37 41.91 -8.20
N LEU A 341 32.59 41.42 -7.96
CA LEU A 341 32.81 40.07 -7.44
C LEU A 341 32.37 39.95 -5.98
N LEU A 342 32.67 40.96 -5.16
CA LEU A 342 32.25 41.00 -3.76
C LEU A 342 30.73 41.10 -3.63
N ILE A 343 30.07 41.93 -4.44
CA ILE A 343 28.60 41.98 -4.47
C ILE A 343 28.01 40.64 -4.91
N TYR A 344 28.58 40.02 -5.96
CA TYR A 344 28.12 38.72 -6.43
C TYR A 344 28.20 37.66 -5.32
N ILE A 345 29.35 37.54 -4.64
CA ILE A 345 29.55 36.57 -3.55
C ILE A 345 28.58 36.87 -2.40
N ALA A 346 28.57 38.12 -1.91
CA ALA A 346 27.71 38.51 -0.79
C ALA A 346 26.22 38.28 -1.11
N PHE A 347 25.75 38.67 -2.30
CA PHE A 347 24.38 38.47 -2.71
C PHE A 347 24.04 36.98 -2.87
N THR A 348 24.93 36.20 -3.48
CA THR A 348 24.66 34.79 -3.76
C THR A 348 24.68 33.95 -2.47
N GLU A 349 25.65 34.16 -1.58
CA GLU A 349 25.75 33.41 -0.32
C GLU A 349 24.70 33.87 0.71
N LEU A 350 24.57 35.17 0.95
CA LEU A 350 23.71 35.67 2.03
C LEU A 350 22.23 35.65 1.65
N ALA A 351 21.88 35.85 0.37
CA ALA A 351 20.49 35.89 -0.06
C ALA A 351 20.12 34.64 -0.87
N VAL A 352 20.77 34.39 -2.00
CA VAL A 352 20.28 33.39 -2.98
C VAL A 352 20.36 31.95 -2.44
N LEU A 353 21.49 31.53 -1.87
CA LEU A 353 21.65 30.18 -1.30
C LEU A 353 20.75 29.97 -0.08
N ASN A 354 20.53 31.01 0.74
CA ASN A 354 19.60 30.96 1.87
C ASN A 354 18.15 30.86 1.40
N VAL A 355 17.75 31.59 0.36
CA VAL A 355 16.43 31.45 -0.27
C VAL A 355 16.25 30.07 -0.88
N LEU A 356 17.27 29.52 -1.56
CA LEU A 356 17.25 28.17 -2.11
C LEU A 356 17.03 27.12 -1.01
N THR A 357 17.78 27.24 0.09
CA THR A 357 17.67 26.36 1.26
C THR A 357 16.28 26.47 1.89
N GLY A 358 15.77 27.70 2.07
CA GLY A 358 14.43 27.94 2.58
C GLY A 358 13.33 27.34 1.70
N ALA A 359 13.43 27.51 0.38
CA ALA A 359 12.49 26.94 -0.59
C ALA A 359 12.51 25.41 -0.58
N PHE A 360 13.69 24.79 -0.44
CA PHE A 360 13.82 23.34 -0.32
C PHE A 360 13.18 22.82 0.97
N CYS A 361 13.44 23.47 2.10
CA CYS A 361 12.81 23.13 3.39
C CYS A 361 11.29 23.28 3.32
N GLN A 362 10.78 24.37 2.72
CA GLN A 362 9.35 24.60 2.57
C GLN A 362 8.70 23.52 1.69
N ALA A 363 9.31 23.18 0.56
CA ALA A 363 8.79 22.12 -0.31
C ALA A 363 8.76 20.75 0.39
N ALA A 364 9.75 20.43 1.22
CA ALA A 364 9.75 19.21 2.02
C ALA A 364 8.62 19.21 3.07
N ILE A 365 8.39 20.34 3.75
CA ILE A 365 7.29 20.51 4.72
C ILE A 365 5.93 20.37 4.02
N ASP A 366 5.74 21.04 2.90
CA ASP A 366 4.50 21.00 2.13
C ASP A 366 4.20 19.59 1.63
N SER A 367 5.22 18.86 1.16
CA SER A 367 5.08 17.45 0.76
C SER A 367 4.65 16.56 1.92
N ALA A 368 5.21 16.78 3.12
CA ALA A 368 4.83 15.99 4.30
C ALA A 368 3.39 16.30 4.77
N ASN A 369 2.96 17.55 4.68
CA ASN A 369 1.60 17.95 5.01
C ASN A 369 0.58 17.42 3.98
N HIS A 370 0.94 17.42 2.70
CA HIS A 370 0.07 16.90 1.64
C HIS A 370 -0.22 15.41 1.84
N ASP A 371 0.77 14.62 2.25
CA ASP A 371 0.57 13.21 2.57
C ASP A 371 -0.47 13.02 3.70
N GLN A 372 -0.46 13.88 4.73
CA GLN A 372 -1.47 13.83 5.80
C GLN A 372 -2.86 14.24 5.33
N GLU A 373 -2.96 15.28 4.50
CA GLU A 373 -4.23 15.75 3.94
C GLU A 373 -4.85 14.69 3.02
N LEU A 374 -4.04 14.03 2.19
CA LEU A 374 -4.47 12.93 1.33
C LEU A 374 -5.05 11.77 2.17
N VAL A 375 -4.39 11.40 3.27
CA VAL A 375 -4.90 10.36 4.19
C VAL A 375 -6.24 10.79 4.80
N ALA A 376 -6.38 12.04 5.23
CA ALA A 376 -7.63 12.55 5.78
C ALA A 376 -8.76 12.57 4.73
N GLN A 377 -8.47 13.03 3.50
CA GLN A 377 -9.43 13.02 2.39
C GLN A 377 -9.85 11.59 2.02
N GLN A 378 -8.91 10.64 2.06
CA GLN A 378 -9.23 9.24 1.81
C GLN A 378 -10.24 8.70 2.83
N ILE A 379 -10.04 8.96 4.12
CA ILE A 379 -10.98 8.59 5.20
C ILE A 379 -12.37 9.20 4.95
N LEU A 380 -12.45 10.47 4.54
CA LEU A 380 -13.72 11.13 4.22
C LEU A 380 -14.40 10.56 2.98
N SER A 381 -13.62 10.22 1.94
CA SER A 381 -14.14 9.58 0.73
C SER A 381 -14.70 8.18 1.02
N ASP A 382 -14.02 7.41 1.87
CA ASP A 382 -14.46 6.10 2.33
C ASP A 382 -15.76 6.22 3.11
N LYS A 383 -15.83 7.16 4.06
CA LYS A 383 -17.06 7.47 4.79
C LYS A 383 -18.23 7.78 3.84
N SER A 384 -18.01 8.60 2.82
CA SER A 384 -19.05 8.98 1.85
C SER A 384 -19.50 7.79 1.00
N ARG A 385 -18.58 6.90 0.64
CA ARG A 385 -18.87 5.65 -0.08
C ARG A 385 -19.76 4.73 0.76
N TYR A 386 -19.44 4.56 2.04
CA TYR A 386 -20.25 3.76 2.96
C TYR A 386 -21.65 4.33 3.13
N ILE A 387 -21.79 5.66 3.30
CA ILE A 387 -23.10 6.31 3.40
C ILE A 387 -23.93 6.00 2.15
N LYS A 388 -23.38 6.18 0.95
CA LYS A 388 -24.09 5.84 -0.30
C LYS A 388 -24.50 4.38 -0.39
N GLN A 389 -23.63 3.45 0.02
CA GLN A 389 -23.95 2.02 0.01
C GLN A 389 -25.08 1.69 0.98
N ILE A 390 -25.04 2.25 2.20
CA ILE A 390 -26.09 2.05 3.21
C ILE A 390 -27.41 2.70 2.74
N SER A 391 -27.36 3.88 2.12
CA SER A 391 -28.54 4.52 1.52
C SER A 391 -29.16 3.67 0.40
N ASN A 392 -28.35 3.09 -0.49
CA ASN A 392 -28.86 2.21 -1.54
C ASN A 392 -29.49 0.94 -0.96
N MET A 393 -28.95 0.42 0.14
CA MET A 393 -29.53 -0.73 0.84
C MET A 393 -30.86 -0.38 1.50
N PHE A 394 -30.97 0.80 2.13
CA PHE A 394 -32.24 1.30 2.66
C PHE A 394 -33.32 1.35 1.58
N LEU A 395 -32.98 1.92 0.41
CA LEU A 395 -33.89 1.99 -0.73
C LEU A 395 -34.28 0.61 -1.29
N ALA A 396 -33.39 -0.38 -1.19
CA ALA A 396 -33.72 -1.75 -1.61
C ALA A 396 -34.67 -2.44 -0.64
N MET A 397 -34.60 -2.13 0.66
CA MET A 397 -35.46 -2.72 1.70
C MET A 397 -36.84 -2.04 1.80
N ASP A 398 -36.94 -0.73 1.53
CA ASP A 398 -38.20 0.02 1.49
C ASP A 398 -39.01 -0.30 0.22
N SER A 399 -39.50 -1.54 0.16
CA SER A 399 -40.32 -2.07 -0.95
C SER A 399 -41.57 -1.24 -1.21
N ASN A 400 -42.08 -0.54 -0.20
CA ASN A 400 -43.30 0.24 -0.26
C ASN A 400 -43.04 1.74 -0.54
N SER A 401 -41.77 2.16 -0.65
CA SER A 401 -41.35 3.57 -0.85
C SER A 401 -41.97 4.52 0.17
N THR A 402 -42.14 4.07 1.39
CA THR A 402 -42.75 4.84 2.49
C THR A 402 -41.76 5.82 3.13
N GLY A 403 -40.47 5.68 2.82
CA GLY A 403 -39.37 6.40 3.49
C GLY A 403 -39.03 5.82 4.86
N MET A 404 -39.61 4.66 5.21
CA MET A 404 -39.48 3.99 6.50
C MET A 404 -39.29 2.49 6.25
N VAL A 405 -38.48 1.83 7.08
CA VAL A 405 -38.30 0.37 7.05
C VAL A 405 -38.87 -0.23 8.31
N THR A 406 -39.91 -1.05 8.15
CA THR A 406 -40.52 -1.79 9.26
C THR A 406 -39.69 -3.03 9.61
N ILE A 407 -39.87 -3.56 10.82
CA ILE A 407 -39.12 -4.75 11.27
C ILE A 407 -39.36 -5.99 10.38
N LYS A 408 -40.54 -6.10 9.76
CA LYS A 408 -40.84 -7.18 8.80
C LYS A 408 -40.06 -7.01 7.51
N GLU A 409 -40.09 -5.82 6.92
CA GLU A 409 -39.31 -5.52 5.70
C GLU A 409 -37.82 -5.71 5.96
N PHE A 410 -37.34 -5.32 7.14
CA PHE A 410 -35.96 -5.53 7.56
C PHE A 410 -35.60 -7.02 7.64
N GLN A 411 -36.46 -7.84 8.25
CA GLN A 411 -36.26 -9.28 8.38
C GLN A 411 -36.31 -10.00 7.02
N ASP A 412 -37.31 -9.68 6.19
CA ASP A 412 -37.51 -10.31 4.88
C ASP A 412 -36.33 -10.04 3.92
N HIS A 413 -35.73 -8.85 4.00
CA HIS A 413 -34.58 -8.49 3.14
C HIS A 413 -33.24 -8.95 3.70
N LEU A 414 -33.14 -9.23 5.00
CA LEU A 414 -31.94 -9.86 5.61
C LEU A 414 -31.84 -11.36 5.30
N GLU A 415 -32.91 -11.97 4.77
CA GLU A 415 -32.86 -13.32 4.19
C GLU A 415 -32.20 -13.35 2.80
N ASP A 416 -32.08 -12.19 2.11
CA ASP A 416 -31.32 -12.07 0.86
C ASP A 416 -29.82 -12.17 1.15
N GLU A 417 -29.19 -13.17 0.52
CA GLU A 417 -27.77 -13.49 0.65
C GLU A 417 -26.88 -12.28 0.29
N ASN A 418 -27.32 -11.41 -0.63
CA ASN A 418 -26.59 -10.21 -1.01
C ASN A 418 -26.60 -9.16 0.11
N ILE A 419 -27.76 -8.88 0.71
CA ILE A 419 -27.92 -7.87 1.75
C ILE A 419 -27.22 -8.31 3.03
N ARG A 420 -27.33 -9.60 3.37
CA ARG A 420 -26.60 -10.20 4.50
C ARG A 420 -25.08 -10.10 4.33
N ALA A 421 -24.56 -10.41 3.14
CA ALA A 421 -23.14 -10.27 2.84
C ALA A 421 -22.67 -8.80 2.96
N TYR A 422 -23.52 -7.83 2.63
CA TYR A 422 -23.21 -6.41 2.84
C TYR A 422 -23.15 -6.02 4.32
N PHE A 423 -24.07 -6.50 5.16
CA PHE A 423 -24.03 -6.27 6.60
C PHE A 423 -22.78 -6.90 7.25
N GLU A 424 -22.41 -8.10 6.84
CA GLU A 424 -21.16 -8.74 7.27
C GLU A 424 -19.92 -7.96 6.79
N ALA A 425 -19.92 -7.45 5.55
CA ALA A 425 -18.85 -6.59 5.04
C ALA A 425 -18.75 -5.25 5.79
N LEU A 426 -19.86 -4.75 6.35
CA LEU A 426 -19.89 -3.61 7.25
C LEU A 426 -19.45 -3.97 8.68
N GLY A 427 -19.25 -5.24 8.99
CA GLY A 427 -18.86 -5.74 10.31
C GLY A 427 -19.99 -5.72 11.33
N LEU A 428 -21.24 -5.86 10.87
CA LEU A 428 -22.43 -5.94 11.71
C LEU A 428 -22.87 -7.40 11.82
N ASP A 429 -23.06 -7.86 13.06
CA ASP A 429 -23.59 -9.20 13.32
C ASP A 429 -25.10 -9.22 13.09
N THR A 430 -25.54 -10.08 12.16
CA THR A 430 -26.95 -10.25 11.79
C THR A 430 -27.61 -11.43 12.50
N SER A 431 -26.89 -12.11 13.41
CA SER A 431 -27.40 -13.25 14.19
C SER A 431 -28.66 -12.92 15.00
N ASP A 432 -28.77 -11.67 15.46
CA ASP A 432 -29.91 -11.17 16.24
C ASP A 432 -30.49 -9.91 15.61
N ILE A 433 -31.28 -10.13 14.55
CA ILE A 433 -31.94 -9.09 13.75
C ILE A 433 -32.81 -8.18 14.63
N TRP A 434 -33.47 -8.74 15.64
CA TRP A 434 -34.40 -8.01 16.48
C TRP A 434 -33.67 -7.02 17.39
N ASN A 435 -32.59 -7.47 18.04
CA ASN A 435 -31.75 -6.58 18.84
C ASN A 435 -31.00 -5.57 17.98
N LEU A 436 -30.55 -5.96 16.78
CA LEU A 436 -29.91 -5.04 15.84
C LEU A 436 -30.88 -3.91 15.44
N PHE A 437 -32.12 -4.24 15.07
CA PHE A 437 -33.16 -3.26 14.71
C PHE A 437 -33.43 -2.31 15.88
N ARG A 438 -33.62 -2.84 17.09
CA ARG A 438 -33.87 -2.05 18.30
C ARG A 438 -32.70 -1.14 18.70
N LEU A 439 -31.47 -1.54 18.40
CA LEU A 439 -30.29 -0.70 18.63
C LEU A 439 -30.15 0.43 17.60
N MET A 440 -30.80 0.31 16.44
CA MET A 440 -30.85 1.37 15.42
C MET A 440 -32.02 2.32 15.62
N ASP A 441 -33.17 1.81 16.07
CA ASP A 441 -34.40 2.55 16.39
C ASP A 441 -34.19 3.43 17.65
N GLN A 442 -33.95 4.73 17.45
CA GLN A 442 -33.62 5.67 18.52
C GLN A 442 -34.87 6.33 19.11
N ASP A 443 -35.88 6.56 18.29
CA ASP A 443 -37.14 7.20 18.69
C ASP A 443 -38.17 6.20 19.26
N HIS A 444 -37.89 4.90 19.16
CA HIS A 444 -38.76 3.80 19.56
C HIS A 444 -40.08 3.76 18.75
N GLY A 445 -40.05 4.26 17.52
CA GLY A 445 -41.18 4.31 16.59
C GLY A 445 -41.54 2.96 15.98
N ALA A 446 -40.73 1.91 16.21
CA ALA A 446 -40.85 0.57 15.62
C ALA A 446 -40.72 0.54 14.08
N CYS A 447 -40.22 1.63 13.49
CA CYS A 447 -39.88 1.78 12.08
C CYS A 447 -38.57 2.57 12.01
N LEU A 448 -37.69 2.26 11.06
CA LEU A 448 -36.44 2.99 10.87
C LEU A 448 -36.58 3.98 9.72
N ASP A 449 -36.34 5.26 9.98
CA ASP A 449 -36.14 6.22 8.90
C ASP A 449 -34.71 6.11 8.31
N MET A 450 -34.47 6.81 7.20
CA MET A 450 -33.18 6.75 6.52
C MET A 450 -32.01 7.24 7.38
N ASP A 451 -32.22 8.26 8.21
CA ASP A 451 -31.18 8.86 9.04
C ASP A 451 -30.87 7.97 10.25
N GLU A 452 -31.88 7.36 10.86
CA GLU A 452 -31.75 6.35 11.91
C GLU A 452 -31.06 5.10 11.40
N PHE A 453 -31.42 4.64 10.19
CA PHE A 453 -30.79 3.48 9.57
C PHE A 453 -29.30 3.72 9.28
N ILE A 454 -28.96 4.85 8.64
CA ILE A 454 -27.57 5.21 8.33
C ILE A 454 -26.77 5.43 9.61
N THR A 455 -27.31 6.19 10.56
CA THR A 455 -26.64 6.49 11.83
C THR A 455 -26.46 5.23 12.67
N GLY A 456 -27.47 4.35 12.69
CA GLY A 456 -27.45 3.05 13.36
C GLY A 456 -26.35 2.14 12.79
N CYS A 457 -26.32 1.95 11.48
CA CYS A 457 -25.28 1.17 10.81
C CYS A 457 -23.87 1.74 11.04
N LEU A 458 -23.70 3.06 11.00
CA LEU A 458 -22.40 3.71 11.23
C LEU A 458 -21.94 3.64 12.69
N ARG A 459 -22.87 3.67 13.65
CA ARG A 459 -22.58 3.62 15.09
C ARG A 459 -22.24 2.22 15.56
N LEU A 460 -22.96 1.22 15.07
CA LEU A 460 -22.79 -0.18 15.46
C LEU A 460 -21.64 -0.87 14.71
N ARG A 461 -21.07 -0.20 13.71
CA ARG A 461 -19.96 -0.71 12.91
C ARG A 461 -18.67 -0.84 13.73
N GLY A 462 -18.11 -2.04 13.72
CA GLY A 462 -16.79 -2.36 14.25
C GLY A 462 -16.75 -2.47 15.77
N ASN A 463 -15.54 -2.57 16.33
CA ASN A 463 -15.37 -2.79 17.77
C ASN A 463 -15.60 -1.52 18.57
N ALA A 464 -16.13 -1.67 19.80
CA ALA A 464 -16.27 -0.56 20.75
C ALA A 464 -14.92 0.16 20.97
N ARG A 465 -14.91 1.48 20.79
CA ARG A 465 -13.70 2.29 20.97
C ARG A 465 -13.51 2.62 22.46
N GLY A 466 -12.29 3.03 22.83
CA GLY A 466 -12.00 3.44 24.21
C GLY A 466 -12.92 4.55 24.73
N ILE A 467 -13.40 5.44 23.85
CA ILE A 467 -14.36 6.51 24.19
C ILE A 467 -15.75 5.97 24.52
N ASP A 468 -16.21 4.92 23.84
CA ASP A 468 -17.52 4.30 24.07
C ASP A 468 -17.53 3.60 25.44
N LEU A 469 -16.42 2.92 25.77
CA LEU A 469 -16.23 2.27 27.07
C LEU A 469 -16.16 3.30 28.22
N ALA A 470 -15.49 4.43 27.98
CA ALA A 470 -15.42 5.53 28.95
C ALA A 470 -16.80 6.16 29.18
N LYS A 471 -17.58 6.38 28.11
CA LYS A 471 -18.96 6.88 28.19
C LYS A 471 -19.85 5.92 28.99
N LEU A 472 -19.80 4.62 28.68
CA LEU A 472 -20.54 3.58 29.41
C LEU A 472 -20.19 3.60 30.91
N ASN A 473 -18.90 3.67 31.25
CA ASN A 473 -18.47 3.69 32.64
C ASN A 473 -18.94 4.96 33.38
N TYR A 474 -18.92 6.10 32.70
CA TYR A 474 -19.46 7.35 33.23
C TYR A 474 -20.97 7.25 33.50
N GLU A 475 -21.75 6.77 32.52
CA GLU A 475 -23.20 6.57 32.63
C GLU A 475 -23.54 5.56 33.73
N HIS A 476 -22.81 4.45 33.80
CA HIS A 476 -22.95 3.43 34.84
C HIS A 476 -22.71 4.01 36.24
N THR A 477 -21.65 4.80 36.41
CA THR A 477 -21.34 5.47 37.69
C THR A 477 -22.43 6.47 38.07
N TRP A 478 -22.92 7.23 37.10
CA TRP A 478 -24.01 8.17 37.30
C TRP A 478 -25.32 7.47 37.70
N PHE A 479 -25.67 6.40 36.99
CA PHE A 479 -26.87 5.60 37.23
C PHE A 479 -26.84 4.93 38.61
N THR A 480 -25.70 4.33 38.97
CA THR A 480 -25.49 3.72 40.30
C THR A 480 -25.69 4.73 41.42
N LYS A 481 -25.16 5.95 41.27
CA LYS A 481 -25.37 7.04 42.24
C LYS A 481 -26.84 7.46 42.33
N ARG A 482 -27.55 7.49 41.20
CA ARG A 482 -28.97 7.89 41.16
C ARG A 482 -29.87 6.82 41.78
N ILE A 483 -29.63 5.54 41.47
CA ILE A 483 -30.29 4.42 42.15
C ILE A 483 -30.01 4.46 43.65
N GLY A 484 -28.76 4.64 44.08
CA GLY A 484 -28.43 4.71 45.51
C GLY A 484 -29.09 5.88 46.25
N LYS A 485 -29.49 6.96 45.56
CA LYS A 485 -30.33 8.02 46.14
C LYS A 485 -31.80 7.59 46.22
N HIS A 486 -32.32 6.98 45.15
CA HIS A 486 -33.71 6.54 45.11
C HIS A 486 -33.99 5.42 46.11
N MET A 487 -33.04 4.49 46.27
CA MET A 487 -33.12 3.40 47.23
C MET A 487 -33.21 3.93 48.66
N ARG A 488 -32.38 4.91 49.02
CA ARG A 488 -32.45 5.58 50.34
C ARG A 488 -33.78 6.28 50.59
N LEU A 489 -34.36 6.91 49.56
CA LEU A 489 -35.68 7.53 49.67
C LEU A 489 -36.76 6.48 49.93
N ILE A 490 -36.71 5.35 49.20
CA ILE A 490 -37.65 4.24 49.39
C ILE A 490 -37.53 3.67 50.80
N GLU A 491 -36.30 3.45 51.27
CA GLU A 491 -36.01 2.94 52.62
C GLU A 491 -36.58 3.87 53.70
N GLU A 492 -36.36 5.18 53.58
CA GLU A 492 -36.93 6.19 54.50
C GLU A 492 -38.47 6.23 54.46
N THR A 493 -39.08 6.06 53.28
CA THR A 493 -40.55 6.00 53.18
C THR A 493 -41.15 4.73 53.77
N LEU A 494 -40.46 3.60 53.63
CA LEU A 494 -40.86 2.32 54.23
C LEU A 494 -40.78 2.39 55.75
N GLU A 495 -39.68 2.92 56.31
CA GLU A 495 -39.53 3.13 57.76
C GLU A 495 -40.65 4.02 58.32
N ARG A 496 -41.00 5.11 57.63
CA ARG A 496 -42.11 5.98 58.05
C ARG A 496 -43.47 5.27 57.99
N LEU A 497 -43.72 4.45 56.96
CA LEU A 497 -44.95 3.66 56.85
C LEU A 497 -45.06 2.64 57.97
N GLU A 498 -43.95 1.99 58.33
CA GLU A 498 -43.90 1.03 59.44
C GLU A 498 -44.19 1.71 60.79
N GLN A 499 -43.64 2.91 61.02
CA GLN A 499 -43.94 3.72 62.21
C GLN A 499 -45.41 4.14 62.27
N VAL A 500 -46.02 4.57 61.16
CA VAL A 500 -47.44 4.95 61.10
C VAL A 500 -48.33 3.73 61.33
N HIS A 501 -47.97 2.57 60.78
CA HIS A 501 -48.71 1.33 60.98
C HIS A 501 -48.66 0.86 62.44
N ALA A 502 -47.48 0.93 63.07
CA ALA A 502 -47.31 0.65 64.50
C ALA A 502 -48.14 1.60 65.39
N ALA A 503 -48.16 2.90 65.06
CA ALA A 503 -48.96 3.89 65.77
C ALA A 503 -50.47 3.64 65.61
N SER A 504 -50.94 3.29 64.41
CA SER A 504 -52.35 2.94 64.16
C SER A 504 -52.79 1.70 64.93
N HIS A 505 -51.96 0.66 64.98
CA HIS A 505 -52.21 -0.52 65.80
C HIS A 505 -52.27 -0.21 67.30
N ALA A 506 -51.38 0.66 67.80
CA ALA A 506 -51.40 1.08 69.20
C ALA A 506 -52.69 1.83 69.55
N TRP A 507 -53.13 2.75 68.68
CA TRP A 507 -54.38 3.52 68.86
C TRP A 507 -55.62 2.62 68.93
N GLY A 508 -55.77 1.65 68.01
CA GLY A 508 -56.89 0.71 68.02
C GLY A 508 -56.95 -0.19 69.27
N CYS A 509 -55.79 -0.50 69.86
CA CYS A 509 -55.71 -1.27 71.10
C CYS A 509 -56.13 -0.45 72.33
N THR A 510 -55.80 0.84 72.37
CA THR A 510 -56.27 1.77 73.41
C THR A 510 -57.77 2.01 73.36
N GLU A 511 -58.35 2.17 72.17
CA GLU A 511 -59.79 2.41 72.00
C GLU A 511 -60.63 1.19 72.44
N SER A 512 -60.13 -0.01 72.15
CA SER A 512 -60.68 -1.28 72.65
C SER A 512 -60.67 -1.38 74.18
N LYS A 513 -59.56 -1.00 74.83
CA LYS A 513 -59.46 -1.02 76.31
C LYS A 513 -60.38 0.01 76.96
N GLN A 514 -60.44 1.21 76.40
CA GLN A 514 -61.28 2.29 76.93
C GLN A 514 -62.79 1.94 76.80
N SER A 515 -63.16 1.21 75.75
CA SER A 515 -64.50 0.68 75.54
C SER A 515 -64.86 -0.45 76.53
N GLN A 516 -63.89 -1.31 76.90
CA GLN A 516 -64.10 -2.34 77.93
C GLN A 516 -64.22 -1.73 79.33
N GLU A 517 -63.36 -0.77 79.69
CA GLU A 517 -63.40 -0.09 81.00
C GLU A 517 -64.71 0.71 81.19
N THR A 518 -65.26 1.28 80.12
CA THR A 518 -66.57 1.95 80.17
C THR A 518 -67.73 0.97 80.33
N LEU A 519 -67.64 -0.22 79.73
CA LEU A 519 -68.62 -1.29 79.92
C LEU A 519 -68.60 -1.84 81.35
N GLU A 520 -67.42 -2.08 81.92
CA GLU A 520 -67.26 -2.52 83.31
C GLU A 520 -67.79 -1.49 84.32
N ARG A 521 -67.60 -0.19 84.06
CA ARG A 521 -68.21 0.88 84.88
C ARG A 521 -69.72 0.89 84.81
N LEU A 522 -70.30 0.70 83.63
CA LEU A 522 -71.76 0.62 83.46
C LEU A 522 -72.34 -0.61 84.17
N GLU A 523 -71.64 -1.75 84.16
CA GLU A 523 -72.04 -2.94 84.92
C GLU A 523 -71.94 -2.72 86.44
N GLN A 524 -70.91 -2.02 86.92
CA GLN A 524 -70.79 -1.65 88.34
C GLN A 524 -71.87 -0.65 88.78
N ASP A 525 -72.19 0.36 87.96
CA ASP A 525 -73.27 1.31 88.24
C ASP A 525 -74.64 0.63 88.22
N HIS A 526 -74.85 -0.34 87.31
CA HIS A 526 -76.07 -1.16 87.29
C HIS A 526 -76.18 -2.06 88.53
N ALA A 527 -75.07 -2.65 88.99
CA ALA A 527 -75.03 -3.42 90.24
C ALA A 527 -75.26 -2.55 91.50
N ALA A 528 -74.73 -1.31 91.51
CA ALA A 528 -74.97 -0.35 92.57
C ALA A 528 -76.42 0.13 92.60
N ALA A 529 -77.05 0.36 91.44
CA ALA A 529 -78.48 0.69 91.35
C ALA A 529 -79.38 -0.43 91.90
N HIS A 530 -79.01 -1.70 91.72
CA HIS A 530 -79.69 -2.84 92.34
C HIS A 530 -79.49 -2.93 93.86
N ALA A 531 -78.38 -2.44 94.41
CA ALA A 531 -78.12 -2.42 95.85
C ALA A 531 -78.88 -1.34 96.62
N TRP A 532 -79.25 -0.22 95.95
CA TRP A 532 -80.04 0.87 96.55
C TRP A 532 -81.57 0.65 96.50
N GLY A 533 -82.04 -0.43 95.88
CA GLY A 533 -83.48 -0.80 95.82
C GLY A 533 -83.95 -1.71 96.96
N CYS A 534 -83.16 -1.89 98.02
CA CYS A 534 -83.47 -2.80 99.15
C CYS A 534 -83.14 -2.17 100.51
N THR A 535 -83.59 -0.95 100.77
CA THR A 535 -83.89 -0.46 102.13
C THR A 535 -84.90 0.69 102.04
N GLU A 536 -86.04 0.46 102.71
CA GLU A 536 -87.24 1.30 102.92
C GLU A 536 -88.29 1.38 101.81
#